data_AF-A0A920RGE4-F1
#
_entry.id   AF-A0A920RGE4-F1
#
_cell.length_a   1.000
_cell.length_b   1.000
_cell.length_c   1.000
_cell.angle_alpha   90.00
_cell.angle_beta   90.00
_cell.angle_gamma   90.00
#
_symmetry.space_group_name_H-M   'P 1'
#
loop_
_entity.id
_entity.type
_entity.pdbx_description
1 polymer ?
#
loop_
_entity_poly.entity_id
_entity_poly.type
_entity_poly.pdbx_seq_one_letter_code
_entity_poly.pdbx_strand_id
1 'polypeptide(L)'
;MSKADPSIVNGCAYGTINALSLSGYKASGERWVMFSFFGGGHGGHPEGDGLNHGNAPISMATIPPLEILEAAYPIYFSEWALRPNSGGEGRYRGGLGAIYEIVLREKDADVFLFGDRSRWGPPGVCGGEEGMVNFFAYEHNGKMVSPPLGSKAIDIKLRRGQRVRLETPGGGGYGDSALRSERDIANDNLQGYVSSPLIVPTEDT
;
A
#
# COMPACT_ATOMS: atom_id res chain seq x y z
N MET A 1 -24.99 -6.62 -0.63
CA MET A 1 -25.22 -5.71 -1.78
C MET A 1 -24.91 -6.37 -3.11
N SER A 2 -23.73 -6.97 -3.33
CA SER A 2 -23.39 -7.58 -4.63
C SER A 2 -24.34 -8.67 -5.12
N LYS A 3 -24.95 -9.44 -4.21
CA LYS A 3 -25.99 -10.43 -4.55
C LYS A 3 -27.39 -9.83 -4.73
N ALA A 4 -27.62 -8.61 -4.25
CA ALA A 4 -28.92 -7.95 -4.25
C ALA A 4 -29.10 -7.04 -5.48
N ASP A 5 -28.07 -6.26 -5.80
CA ASP A 5 -28.02 -5.46 -7.03
C ASP A 5 -26.56 -5.37 -7.52
N PRO A 6 -26.16 -6.25 -8.46
CA PRO A 6 -24.85 -6.23 -9.08
C PRO A 6 -24.55 -4.93 -9.84
N SER A 7 -25.57 -4.22 -10.33
CA SER A 7 -25.40 -3.10 -11.26
C SER A 7 -24.90 -1.80 -10.60
N ILE A 8 -24.91 -1.75 -9.26
CA ILE A 8 -24.54 -0.58 -8.47
C ILE A 8 -23.47 -0.86 -7.40
N VAL A 9 -22.96 -2.10 -7.33
CA VAL A 9 -22.00 -2.49 -6.30
C VAL A 9 -20.57 -2.25 -6.77
N ASN A 10 -19.74 -1.72 -5.86
CA ASN A 10 -18.31 -1.54 -6.10
C ASN A 10 -17.53 -2.62 -5.35
N GLY A 11 -16.36 -2.99 -5.88
CA GLY A 11 -15.36 -3.77 -5.16
C GLY A 11 -14.99 -3.09 -3.84
N CYS A 12 -14.48 -3.87 -2.89
CA CYS A 12 -14.02 -3.27 -1.65
C CYS A 12 -12.75 -2.43 -1.89
N ALA A 13 -12.71 -1.23 -1.32
CA ALA A 13 -11.46 -0.48 -1.21
C ALA A 13 -10.47 -1.19 -0.27
N TYR A 14 -9.21 -0.74 -0.30
CA TYR A 14 -8.07 -1.30 0.45
C TYR A 14 -8.35 -1.63 1.92
N GLY A 15 -9.32 -0.95 2.54
CA GLY A 15 -10.00 -1.47 3.72
C GLY A 15 -9.13 -1.48 4.99
N THR A 16 -8.15 -0.60 5.06
CA THR A 16 -7.35 -0.28 6.23
C THR A 16 -7.03 1.22 6.22
N ILE A 17 -6.24 1.73 7.17
CA ILE A 17 -5.79 3.13 7.17
C ILE A 17 -4.27 3.23 7.01
N ASN A 18 -3.54 2.19 7.44
CA ASN A 18 -2.08 2.19 7.48
C ASN A 18 -1.51 3.47 8.12
N ALA A 19 -1.85 3.68 9.39
CA ALA A 19 -1.32 4.79 10.15
C ALA A 19 0.10 4.43 10.62
N LEU A 20 1.10 4.98 9.94
CA LEU A 20 2.51 4.76 10.24
C LEU A 20 3.06 5.98 10.99
N SER A 21 3.75 5.69 12.08
CA SER A 21 4.44 6.67 12.89
C SER A 21 5.93 6.36 13.00
N LEU A 22 6.75 7.38 12.80
CA LEU A 22 8.14 7.39 13.24
C LEU A 22 8.28 8.49 14.28
N SER A 23 8.93 8.19 15.40
CA SER A 23 9.12 9.16 16.48
C SER A 23 10.45 9.01 17.19
N GLY A 24 10.96 10.10 17.73
CA GLY A 24 12.23 10.09 18.45
C GLY A 24 12.63 11.48 18.93
N TYR A 25 13.93 11.66 19.12
CA TYR A 25 14.53 12.92 19.52
C TYR A 25 15.58 13.34 18.51
N LYS A 26 15.59 14.61 18.13
CA LYS A 26 16.67 15.20 17.32
C LYS A 26 17.94 15.30 18.17
N ALA A 27 19.08 15.49 17.52
CA ALA A 27 20.35 15.78 18.23
C ALA A 27 20.27 16.99 19.17
N SER A 28 19.38 17.96 18.91
CA SER A 28 19.10 19.12 19.78
C SER A 28 18.33 18.77 21.08
N GLY A 29 17.83 17.54 21.21
CA GLY A 29 16.94 17.13 22.30
C GLY A 29 15.45 17.41 22.04
N GLU A 30 15.09 18.01 20.91
CA GLU A 30 13.69 18.24 20.51
C GLU A 30 13.01 16.93 20.13
N ARG A 31 11.83 16.67 20.70
CA ARG A 31 11.00 15.51 20.32
C ARG A 31 10.33 15.75 18.98
N TRP A 32 10.28 14.72 18.14
CA TRP A 32 9.54 14.75 16.88
C TRP A 32 8.66 13.50 16.74
N VAL A 33 7.54 13.68 16.03
CA VAL A 33 6.59 12.61 15.71
C VAL A 33 6.08 12.86 14.30
N MET A 34 6.49 12.00 13.36
CA MET A 34 5.80 11.87 12.09
C MET A 34 4.65 10.89 12.31
N PHE A 35 3.45 11.27 11.88
CA PHE A 35 2.28 10.41 11.86
C PHE A 35 1.51 10.68 10.57
N SER A 36 1.38 9.67 9.72
CA SER A 36 0.71 9.82 8.42
C SER A 36 -0.10 8.57 8.07
N PHE A 37 -1.07 8.77 7.18
CA PHE A 37 -1.96 7.73 6.67
C PHE A 37 -1.58 7.36 5.25
N PHE A 38 -1.35 6.09 5.01
CA PHE A 38 -0.86 5.60 3.74
C PHE A 38 -1.97 4.86 2.99
N GLY A 39 -2.59 5.57 2.05
CA GLY A 39 -3.73 5.10 1.26
C GLY A 39 -3.43 3.89 0.36
N GLY A 40 -4.49 3.30 -0.17
CA GLY A 40 -4.43 2.14 -1.05
C GLY A 40 -5.43 2.22 -2.21
N GLY A 41 -5.69 1.10 -2.87
CA GLY A 41 -6.60 1.07 -4.01
C GLY A 41 -8.08 1.18 -3.65
N HIS A 42 -8.87 1.81 -4.51
CA HIS A 42 -10.33 1.72 -4.47
C HIS A 42 -10.81 0.48 -5.23
N GLY A 43 -12.01 -0.02 -4.94
CA GLY A 43 -12.55 -1.14 -5.73
C GLY A 43 -12.95 -0.73 -7.15
N GLY A 44 -12.87 -1.68 -8.08
CA GLY A 44 -13.50 -1.54 -9.40
C GLY A 44 -15.01 -1.39 -9.26
N HIS A 45 -15.66 -0.77 -10.25
CA HIS A 45 -17.09 -0.48 -10.19
C HIS A 45 -17.76 -0.75 -11.55
N PRO A 46 -19.10 -0.77 -11.64
CA PRO A 46 -19.81 -1.15 -12.87
C PRO A 46 -19.51 -0.28 -14.10
N GLU A 47 -18.92 0.90 -13.88
CA GLU A 47 -18.62 1.90 -14.92
C GLU A 47 -17.11 2.03 -15.20
N GLY A 48 -16.22 1.39 -14.43
CA GLY A 48 -14.79 1.59 -14.60
C GLY A 48 -13.89 1.01 -13.50
N ASP A 49 -12.59 1.16 -13.73
CA ASP A 49 -11.54 0.73 -12.79
C ASP A 49 -11.56 1.56 -11.49
N GLY A 50 -11.08 0.94 -10.42
CA GLY A 50 -10.91 1.62 -9.14
C GLY A 50 -9.78 2.66 -9.20
N LEU A 51 -9.95 3.76 -8.47
CA LEU A 51 -8.91 4.77 -8.29
C LEU A 51 -7.66 4.18 -7.62
N ASN A 52 -6.52 4.36 -8.28
CA ASN A 52 -5.21 4.05 -7.74
C ASN A 52 -4.89 4.99 -6.57
N HIS A 53 -4.30 4.44 -5.51
CA HIS A 53 -3.73 5.17 -4.38
C HIS A 53 -4.61 6.33 -3.87
N GLY A 54 -5.66 5.98 -3.12
CA GLY A 54 -6.49 6.96 -2.41
C GLY A 54 -6.84 6.52 -1.00
N ASN A 55 -7.58 7.37 -0.30
CA ASN A 55 -7.79 7.28 1.15
C ASN A 55 -9.27 7.06 1.52
N ALA A 56 -9.95 6.13 0.85
CA ALA A 56 -11.39 5.86 1.02
C ALA A 56 -11.91 5.88 2.49
N PRO A 57 -11.28 5.18 3.46
CA PRO A 57 -11.74 5.17 4.86
C PRO A 57 -11.66 6.50 5.59
N ILE A 58 -10.83 7.43 5.12
CA ILE A 58 -10.64 8.77 5.70
C ILE A 58 -10.95 9.88 4.66
N SER A 59 -11.66 9.53 3.60
CA SER A 59 -12.14 10.44 2.54
C SER A 59 -11.02 11.32 1.94
N MET A 60 -11.07 12.64 2.20
CA MET A 60 -10.22 13.66 1.59
C MET A 60 -8.83 13.81 2.23
N ALA A 61 -8.42 12.91 3.13
CA ALA A 61 -7.07 12.98 3.67
C ALA A 61 -6.06 12.74 2.53
N THR A 62 -5.31 13.77 2.18
CA THR A 62 -4.17 13.66 1.26
C THR A 62 -2.90 13.44 2.05
N ILE A 63 -2.02 12.58 1.55
CA ILE A 63 -0.65 12.51 2.08
C ILE A 63 0.01 13.87 1.78
N PRO A 64 0.62 14.55 2.78
CA PRO A 64 1.37 15.77 2.52
C PRO A 64 2.48 15.50 1.48
N PRO A 65 2.85 16.48 0.64
CA PRO A 65 3.96 16.30 -0.30
C PRO A 65 5.21 15.80 0.43
N LEU A 66 5.95 14.87 -0.19
CA LEU A 66 7.08 14.21 0.46
C LEU A 66 8.12 15.24 0.91
N GLU A 67 8.34 16.30 0.12
CA GLU A 67 9.29 17.37 0.41
C GLU A 67 8.96 18.08 1.73
N ILE A 68 7.68 18.21 2.05
CA ILE A 68 7.23 18.79 3.33
C ILE A 68 7.50 17.82 4.48
N LEU A 69 7.29 16.52 4.27
CA LEU A 69 7.58 15.50 5.28
C LEU A 69 9.10 15.40 5.55
N GLU A 70 9.92 15.43 4.51
CA GLU A 70 11.39 15.38 4.62
C GLU A 70 11.99 16.64 5.22
N ALA A 71 11.35 17.79 5.00
CA ALA A 71 11.75 19.04 5.64
C ALA A 71 11.36 19.08 7.13
N ALA A 72 10.19 18.52 7.48
CA ALA A 72 9.67 18.56 8.84
C ALA A 72 10.27 17.48 9.76
N TYR A 73 10.64 16.33 9.21
CA TYR A 73 11.04 15.15 9.97
C TYR A 73 12.40 14.62 9.50
N PRO A 74 13.20 13.98 10.37
CA PRO A 74 14.51 13.48 10.02
C PRO A 74 14.40 12.14 9.27
N ILE A 75 13.74 12.15 8.12
CA ILE A 75 13.54 11.01 7.23
C ILE A 75 13.80 11.43 5.78
N TYR A 76 13.87 10.45 4.88
CA TYR A 76 13.62 10.66 3.46
C TYR A 76 12.91 9.45 2.85
N PHE A 77 12.18 9.67 1.77
CA PHE A 77 11.56 8.60 0.99
C PHE A 77 12.57 8.10 -0.04
N SER A 78 13.01 6.84 0.10
CA SER A 78 13.82 6.19 -0.95
C SER A 78 12.94 5.65 -2.08
N GLU A 79 11.67 5.37 -1.80
CA GLU A 79 10.67 4.96 -2.79
C GLU A 79 9.29 5.49 -2.41
N TRP A 80 8.61 6.11 -3.39
CA TRP A 80 7.17 6.29 -3.37
C TRP A 80 6.64 6.01 -4.77
N ALA A 81 5.95 4.89 -4.93
CA ALA A 81 5.47 4.41 -6.22
C ALA A 81 4.10 3.76 -6.10
N LEU A 82 3.37 3.67 -7.21
CA LEU A 82 2.25 2.73 -7.29
C LEU A 82 2.78 1.31 -7.15
N ARG A 83 1.98 0.43 -6.54
CA ARG A 83 2.33 -0.98 -6.35
C ARG A 83 1.75 -1.80 -7.52
N PRO A 84 2.54 -2.23 -8.52
CA PRO A 84 2.02 -3.00 -9.64
C PRO A 84 1.37 -4.30 -9.16
N ASN A 85 0.38 -4.79 -9.92
CA ASN A 85 -0.38 -6.02 -9.64
C ASN A 85 -1.18 -6.03 -8.33
N SER A 86 -1.24 -4.91 -7.60
CA SER A 86 -1.88 -4.89 -6.27
C SER A 86 -3.40 -4.79 -6.31
N GLY A 87 -3.96 -4.26 -7.40
CA GLY A 87 -5.39 -4.20 -7.61
C GLY A 87 -5.94 -5.56 -8.05
N GLY A 88 -7.06 -5.99 -7.46
CA GLY A 88 -7.72 -7.23 -7.81
C GLY A 88 -8.18 -7.23 -9.26
N GLU A 89 -8.01 -8.36 -9.93
CA GLU A 89 -8.38 -8.54 -11.32
C GLU A 89 -9.91 -8.51 -11.51
N GLY A 90 -10.35 -8.08 -12.67
CA GLY A 90 -11.74 -8.10 -13.06
C GLY A 90 -11.94 -7.42 -14.41
N ARG A 91 -13.17 -7.44 -14.93
CA ARG A 91 -13.56 -6.63 -16.09
C ARG A 91 -13.11 -5.20 -15.89
N TYR A 92 -13.36 -4.69 -14.68
CA TYR A 92 -12.76 -3.48 -14.17
C TYR A 92 -11.87 -3.80 -12.97
N ARG A 93 -10.61 -3.39 -13.06
CA ARG A 93 -9.56 -3.67 -12.08
C ARG A 93 -9.80 -2.87 -10.81
N GLY A 94 -9.48 -3.45 -9.66
CA GLY A 94 -9.31 -2.66 -8.45
C GLY A 94 -8.15 -1.68 -8.59
N GLY A 95 -8.25 -0.50 -8.00
CA GLY A 95 -7.16 0.46 -7.95
C GLY A 95 -5.91 -0.13 -7.30
N LEU A 96 -4.74 0.37 -7.69
CA LEU A 96 -3.47 -0.05 -7.12
C LEU A 96 -3.27 0.56 -5.73
N GLY A 97 -2.61 -0.19 -4.86
CA GLY A 97 -1.94 0.34 -3.68
C GLY A 97 -0.68 1.11 -4.04
N ALA A 98 0.13 1.40 -3.03
CA ALA A 98 1.38 2.12 -3.16
C ALA A 98 2.48 1.48 -2.32
N ILE A 99 3.71 1.70 -2.75
CA ILE A 99 4.94 1.34 -2.06
C ILE A 99 5.50 2.60 -1.43
N TYR A 100 5.84 2.52 -0.15
CA TYR A 100 6.56 3.54 0.60
C TYR A 100 7.80 2.92 1.22
N GLU A 101 8.96 3.44 0.88
CA GLU A 101 10.19 3.13 1.59
C GLU A 101 10.73 4.41 2.23
N ILE A 102 10.83 4.41 3.56
CA ILE A 102 11.20 5.58 4.36
C ILE A 102 12.45 5.24 5.15
N VAL A 103 13.50 6.05 4.96
CA VAL A 103 14.80 5.89 5.60
C VAL A 103 14.96 6.90 6.72
N LEU A 104 15.45 6.44 7.87
CA LEU A 104 15.72 7.30 9.02
C LEU A 104 17.03 8.07 8.87
N ARG A 105 17.01 9.38 9.12
CA ARG A 105 18.19 10.25 9.15
C ARG A 105 18.67 10.58 10.57
N GLU A 106 17.85 10.38 11.59
CA GLU A 106 18.26 10.58 12.99
C GLU A 106 18.98 9.35 13.56
N LYS A 107 19.69 9.51 14.69
CA LYS A 107 20.40 8.42 15.38
C LYS A 107 19.51 7.19 15.61
N ASP A 108 18.30 7.42 16.10
CA ASP A 108 17.31 6.38 16.38
C ASP A 108 15.88 6.91 16.36
N ALA A 109 14.94 6.00 16.07
CA ALA A 109 13.51 6.25 16.11
C ALA A 109 12.73 4.99 16.47
N ASP A 110 11.62 5.18 17.16
CA ASP A 110 10.58 4.17 17.35
C ASP A 110 9.62 4.19 16.16
N VAL A 111 9.25 3.00 15.70
CA VAL A 111 8.27 2.80 14.63
C VAL A 111 7.00 2.17 15.20
N PHE A 112 5.86 2.72 14.80
CA PHE A 112 4.55 2.16 15.08
C PHE A 112 3.75 2.11 13.78
N LEU A 113 3.10 0.97 13.51
CA LEU A 113 2.14 0.86 12.42
C LEU A 113 0.81 0.36 12.98
N PHE A 114 -0.27 1.06 12.65
CA PHE A 114 -1.63 0.52 12.72
C PHE A 114 -2.10 0.20 11.29
N GLY A 115 -2.08 -1.08 10.95
CA GLY A 115 -2.40 -1.59 9.61
C GLY A 115 -3.00 -2.98 9.73
N ASP A 116 -4.00 -3.26 8.90
CA ASP A 116 -4.72 -4.54 8.84
C ASP A 116 -4.54 -5.13 7.43
N ARG A 117 -5.40 -6.07 7.00
CA ARG A 117 -5.44 -6.63 5.64
C ARG A 117 -4.17 -7.36 5.25
N SER A 118 -3.43 -7.88 6.22
CA SER A 118 -2.23 -8.70 6.04
C SER A 118 -2.53 -10.16 5.73
N ARG A 119 -3.74 -10.64 6.10
CA ARG A 119 -4.17 -12.02 5.89
C ARG A 119 -5.11 -12.19 4.71
N TRP A 120 -6.00 -11.23 4.49
CA TRP A 120 -7.04 -11.29 3.46
C TRP A 120 -7.11 -9.98 2.69
N GLY A 121 -7.13 -10.10 1.37
CA GLY A 121 -7.21 -8.99 0.47
C GLY A 121 -8.55 -8.25 0.55
N PRO A 122 -8.64 -7.03 0.00
CA PRO A 122 -9.90 -6.36 -0.30
C PRO A 122 -10.69 -7.20 -1.30
N PRO A 123 -11.87 -7.72 -0.93
CA PRO A 123 -12.59 -8.65 -1.79
C PRO A 123 -13.13 -7.95 -3.04
N GLY A 124 -13.03 -8.63 -4.17
CA GLY A 124 -13.73 -8.27 -5.39
C GLY A 124 -15.22 -8.59 -5.33
N VAL A 125 -15.94 -8.18 -6.38
CA VAL A 125 -17.39 -8.36 -6.50
C VAL A 125 -17.76 -8.83 -7.90
N CYS A 126 -18.90 -9.50 -8.02
CA CYS A 126 -19.47 -9.90 -9.31
C CYS A 126 -18.52 -10.76 -10.18
N GLY A 127 -17.61 -11.52 -9.57
CA GLY A 127 -16.60 -12.33 -10.26
C GLY A 127 -15.20 -11.73 -10.28
N GLY A 128 -15.03 -10.50 -9.77
CA GLY A 128 -13.70 -9.91 -9.59
C GLY A 128 -12.92 -10.52 -8.43
N GLU A 129 -11.60 -10.50 -8.55
CA GLU A 129 -10.66 -11.06 -7.59
C GLU A 129 -10.32 -10.09 -6.45
N GLU A 130 -9.69 -10.62 -5.40
CA GLU A 130 -9.21 -9.82 -4.28
C GLU A 130 -7.96 -9.00 -4.65
N GLY A 131 -7.84 -7.79 -4.08
CA GLY A 131 -6.60 -7.03 -4.15
C GLY A 131 -5.51 -7.64 -3.26
N MET A 132 -4.25 -7.36 -3.56
CA MET A 132 -3.12 -7.82 -2.74
C MET A 132 -3.24 -7.34 -1.29
N VAL A 133 -2.74 -8.17 -0.37
CA VAL A 133 -2.67 -7.88 1.07
C VAL A 133 -1.68 -6.76 1.40
N ASN A 134 -1.89 -6.15 2.56
CA ASN A 134 -0.96 -5.21 3.17
C ASN A 134 0.35 -5.93 3.52
N PHE A 135 1.48 -5.30 3.24
CA PHE A 135 2.80 -5.82 3.59
C PHE A 135 3.62 -4.74 4.30
N PHE A 136 4.30 -5.13 5.37
CA PHE A 136 5.14 -4.23 6.13
C PHE A 136 6.44 -4.93 6.53
N ALA A 137 7.56 -4.27 6.25
CA ALA A 137 8.87 -4.75 6.62
C ALA A 137 9.74 -3.59 7.14
N TYR A 138 10.78 -3.93 7.89
CA TYR A 138 11.76 -2.95 8.36
C TYR A 138 13.15 -3.58 8.38
N GLU A 139 14.18 -2.74 8.35
CA GLU A 139 15.55 -3.22 8.39
C GLU A 139 15.99 -3.51 9.83
N HIS A 140 16.47 -4.72 10.07
CA HIS A 140 17.03 -5.17 11.34
C HIS A 140 18.27 -6.03 11.11
N ASN A 141 19.39 -5.68 11.75
CA ASN A 141 20.69 -6.35 11.57
C ASN A 141 21.10 -6.55 10.10
N GLY A 142 20.89 -5.53 9.27
CA GLY A 142 21.27 -5.52 7.85
C GLY A 142 20.36 -6.35 6.94
N LYS A 143 19.20 -6.81 7.42
CA LYS A 143 18.21 -7.55 6.63
C LYS A 143 16.84 -6.92 6.74
N MET A 144 16.05 -6.99 5.68
CA MET A 144 14.62 -6.69 5.76
C MET A 144 13.90 -7.82 6.48
N VAL A 145 13.18 -7.48 7.55
CA VAL A 145 12.34 -8.41 8.30
C VAL A 145 10.89 -7.97 8.20
N SER A 146 10.00 -8.93 7.97
CA SER A 146 8.55 -8.72 7.91
C SER A 146 7.91 -9.47 9.07
N PRO A 147 7.57 -8.81 10.19
CA PRO A 147 6.87 -9.47 11.27
C PRO A 147 5.47 -9.89 10.80
N PRO A 148 4.86 -10.94 11.39
CA PRO A 148 3.45 -11.23 11.17
C PRO A 148 2.63 -10.01 11.56
N LEU A 149 2.05 -9.34 10.55
CA LEU A 149 1.26 -8.15 10.79
C LEU A 149 -0.14 -8.59 11.23
N GLY A 150 -0.48 -8.39 12.50
CA GLY A 150 -1.87 -8.48 12.97
C GLY A 150 -2.63 -7.21 12.58
N SER A 151 -3.06 -6.45 13.58
CA SER A 151 -3.59 -5.08 13.39
C SER A 151 -2.59 -3.98 13.76
N LYS A 152 -1.44 -4.34 14.35
CA LYS A 152 -0.42 -3.41 14.84
C LYS A 152 0.98 -4.01 14.69
N ALA A 153 1.95 -3.16 14.38
CA ALA A 153 3.37 -3.43 14.57
C ALA A 153 3.93 -2.45 15.60
N ILE A 154 4.55 -3.00 16.65
CA ILE A 154 5.09 -2.27 17.80
C ILE A 154 6.49 -2.80 18.14
N ASP A 155 7.18 -2.16 19.09
CA ASP A 155 8.52 -2.55 19.56
C ASP A 155 9.59 -2.58 18.47
N ILE A 156 9.41 -1.78 17.41
CA ILE A 156 10.35 -1.65 16.31
C ILE A 156 11.20 -0.40 16.51
N LYS A 157 12.52 -0.59 16.44
CA LYS A 157 13.51 0.48 16.52
C LYS A 157 14.34 0.53 15.25
N LEU A 158 14.45 1.71 14.67
CA LEU A 158 15.37 2.00 13.58
C LEU A 158 16.59 2.75 14.11
N ARG A 159 17.72 2.55 13.44
CA ARG A 159 18.93 3.33 13.54
C ARG A 159 19.11 4.15 12.26
N ARG A 160 19.94 5.19 12.33
CA ARG A 160 20.29 6.01 11.16
C ARG A 160 20.63 5.14 9.95
N GLY A 161 20.04 5.45 8.81
CA GLY A 161 20.23 4.75 7.54
C GLY A 161 19.35 3.51 7.36
N GLN A 162 18.72 3.00 8.41
CA GLN A 162 17.75 1.91 8.31
C GLN A 162 16.41 2.42 7.81
N ARG A 163 15.62 1.49 7.25
CA ARG A 163 14.39 1.81 6.55
C ARG A 163 13.21 0.99 7.01
N VAL A 164 12.02 1.54 6.80
CA VAL A 164 10.75 0.80 6.78
C VAL A 164 10.20 0.77 5.37
N ARG A 165 9.56 -0.34 5.02
CA ARG A 165 8.83 -0.53 3.77
C ARG A 165 7.39 -0.86 4.09
N LEU A 166 6.47 -0.08 3.54
CA LEU A 166 5.04 -0.31 3.62
C LEU A 166 4.50 -0.44 2.20
N GLU A 167 3.88 -1.57 1.91
CA GLU A 167 3.16 -1.79 0.67
C GLU A 167 1.67 -1.92 0.97
N THR A 168 0.90 -0.95 0.50
CA THR A 168 -0.51 -0.86 0.83
C THR A 168 -1.34 -1.82 -0.05
N PRO A 169 -2.53 -2.24 0.41
CA PRO A 169 -3.42 -3.08 -0.40
C PRO A 169 -3.93 -2.32 -1.63
N GLY A 170 -4.21 -3.05 -2.71
CA GLY A 170 -5.04 -2.52 -3.80
C GLY A 170 -6.51 -2.52 -3.43
N GLY A 171 -7.40 -2.36 -4.41
CA GLY A 171 -8.84 -2.59 -4.24
C GLY A 171 -9.25 -3.93 -4.84
N GLY A 172 -10.44 -4.42 -4.50
CA GLY A 172 -11.03 -5.58 -5.14
C GLY A 172 -11.54 -5.28 -6.55
N GLY A 173 -11.45 -6.25 -7.45
CA GLY A 173 -11.92 -6.13 -8.83
C GLY A 173 -13.44 -6.21 -8.96
N TYR A 174 -13.95 -5.84 -10.14
CA TYR A 174 -15.36 -5.95 -10.51
C TYR A 174 -15.51 -6.76 -11.80
N GLY A 175 -16.36 -7.80 -11.76
CA GLY A 175 -16.66 -8.62 -12.93
C GLY A 175 -15.55 -9.61 -13.29
N ASP A 176 -15.84 -10.53 -14.21
CA ASP A 176 -14.88 -11.51 -14.73
C ASP A 176 -13.72 -10.83 -15.48
N SER A 177 -12.47 -11.15 -15.13
CA SER A 177 -11.26 -10.60 -15.76
C SER A 177 -11.13 -10.97 -17.24
N ALA A 178 -11.74 -12.07 -17.67
CA ALA A 178 -11.81 -12.45 -19.09
C ALA A 178 -12.61 -11.45 -19.95
N LEU A 179 -13.43 -10.58 -19.32
CA LEU A 179 -14.20 -9.54 -20.00
C LEU A 179 -13.48 -8.19 -20.05
N ARG A 180 -12.25 -8.09 -19.51
CA ARG A 180 -11.44 -6.86 -19.60
C ARG A 180 -11.06 -6.60 -21.05
N SER A 181 -11.20 -5.36 -21.51
CA SER A 181 -10.96 -5.04 -22.92
C SER A 181 -9.47 -5.07 -23.26
N GLU A 182 -9.13 -5.45 -24.50
CA GLU A 182 -7.74 -5.41 -24.97
C GLU A 182 -7.11 -4.01 -24.86
N ARG A 183 -7.92 -2.97 -25.03
CA ARG A 183 -7.50 -1.58 -24.86
C ARG A 183 -7.09 -1.29 -23.41
N ASP A 184 -7.87 -1.75 -22.43
CA ASP A 184 -7.58 -1.51 -21.02
C ASP A 184 -6.36 -2.31 -20.56
N ILE A 185 -6.21 -3.55 -21.06
CA ILE A 185 -5.01 -4.37 -20.84
C ILE A 185 -3.77 -3.68 -21.41
N ALA A 186 -3.84 -3.18 -22.64
CA ALA A 186 -2.74 -2.46 -23.26
C ALA A 186 -2.39 -1.18 -22.47
N ASN A 187 -3.39 -0.47 -21.94
CA ASN A 187 -3.17 0.71 -21.11
C ASN A 187 -2.53 0.35 -19.76
N ASP A 188 -2.99 -0.69 -19.07
CA ASP A 188 -2.39 -1.15 -17.82
C ASP A 188 -0.91 -1.50 -18.00
N ASN A 189 -0.58 -2.20 -19.08
CA ASN A 189 0.81 -2.55 -19.42
C ASN A 189 1.65 -1.32 -19.73
N LEU A 190 1.11 -0.37 -20.52
CA LEU A 190 1.80 0.88 -20.85
C LEU A 190 2.08 1.73 -19.60
N GLN A 191 1.14 1.76 -18.65
CA GLN A 191 1.28 2.52 -17.40
C GLN A 191 2.07 1.75 -16.32
N GLY A 192 2.44 0.49 -16.56
CA GLY A 192 3.10 -0.37 -15.57
C GLY A 192 2.22 -0.74 -14.38
N TYR A 193 0.90 -0.69 -14.55
CA TYR A 193 -0.06 -1.07 -13.50
C TYR A 193 -0.09 -2.57 -13.26
N VAL A 194 0.13 -3.31 -14.34
CA VAL A 194 0.38 -4.73 -14.33
C VAL A 194 1.81 -4.93 -14.80
N SER A 195 2.59 -5.70 -14.05
CA SER A 195 3.93 -6.11 -14.45
C SER A 195 3.98 -7.63 -14.55
N SER A 196 4.64 -8.16 -15.58
CA SER A 196 4.98 -9.58 -15.57
C SER A 196 5.74 -9.89 -14.28
N PRO A 197 5.44 -11.01 -13.59
CA PRO A 197 6.15 -11.34 -12.36
C PRO A 197 7.64 -11.29 -12.64
N LEU A 198 8.37 -10.50 -11.84
CA LEU A 198 9.82 -10.59 -11.81
C LEU A 198 10.15 -12.05 -11.48
N ILE A 199 10.74 -12.76 -12.44
CA ILE A 199 11.35 -14.05 -12.19
C ILE A 199 12.48 -13.75 -11.20
N VAL A 200 12.21 -13.89 -9.91
CA VAL A 200 13.25 -13.88 -8.89
C VAL A 200 14.02 -15.18 -9.11
N PRO A 201 15.30 -15.15 -9.50
CA PRO A 201 16.09 -16.36 -9.58
C PRO A 201 16.08 -16.99 -8.19
N THR A 202 15.49 -18.18 -8.06
CA THR A 202 15.73 -19.01 -6.89
C THR A 202 17.23 -19.33 -6.93
N GLU A 203 17.99 -18.88 -5.92
CA GLU A 203 19.33 -19.38 -5.69
C GLU A 203 19.21 -20.87 -5.36
N ASP A 204 19.30 -21.71 -6.39
CA ASP A 204 19.61 -23.12 -6.25
C ASP A 204 21.08 -23.23 -5.84
N THR A 205 21.32 -23.44 -4.54
CA THR A 205 22.49 -24.18 -4.01
C THR A 205 22.09 -24.95 -2.76
#